data_AF-K1TTS4-F1
#
_entry.id   AF-K1TTS4-F1
#
_cell.length_a   1.000
_cell.length_b   1.000
_cell.length_c   1.000
_cell.angle_alpha   90.00
_cell.angle_beta   90.00
_cell.angle_gamma   90.00
#
_symmetry.space_group_name_H-M   'P 1'
#
loop_
_entity.id
_entity.type
_entity.pdbx_description
1 polymer ?
#
loop_
_entity_poly.entity_id
_entity_poly.type
_entity_poly.pdbx_seq_one_letter_code
_entity_poly.pdbx_strand_id
1 'polypeptide(L)'
;YMDAMVNRLAAAPPLENKERTVLLAPSWGKSSILNKFGDEIIKTLLETGYHIIIRPHPQSFTSEADLMNHLMTEFPNSNSLEWNRDSDNFDVLRRSDILISDFSGIVYDYSLVYRKPVIYADVEFDDSPYDAWWLDTPFWPIASLPKIGKQLTKDNMQNLKELIDSCIESTEYKNNIDSLIEETWQYKGEGAVRTADYIVNKYNELTEKNKANL
;
A
#
# COMPACT_ATOMS: atom_id res chain seq x y z
N TYR A 1 10.22 -1.98 -12.00
CA TYR A 1 9.75 -1.02 -10.99
C TYR A 1 10.24 -1.42 -9.60
N MET A 2 9.81 -2.58 -9.07
CA MET A 2 10.23 -3.07 -7.73
C MET A 2 11.75 -3.09 -7.52
N ASP A 3 12.54 -3.54 -8.51
CA ASP A 3 14.01 -3.53 -8.44
C ASP A 3 14.58 -2.12 -8.22
N ALA A 4 14.00 -1.12 -8.91
CA ALA A 4 14.42 0.27 -8.76
C ALA A 4 14.08 0.80 -7.36
N MET A 5 12.94 0.40 -6.79
CA MET A 5 12.54 0.79 -5.43
C MET A 5 13.42 0.15 -4.36
N VAL A 6 13.76 -1.14 -4.48
CA VAL A 6 14.70 -1.80 -3.54
C VAL A 6 16.10 -1.23 -3.68
N ASN A 7 16.58 -0.95 -4.89
CA ASN A 7 17.88 -0.29 -5.08
C ASN A 7 17.89 1.11 -4.47
N ARG A 8 16.80 1.88 -4.64
CA ARG A 8 16.64 3.19 -4.01
C ARG A 8 16.61 3.08 -2.48
N LEU A 9 15.94 2.07 -1.93
CA LEU A 9 15.89 1.79 -0.50
C LEU A 9 17.29 1.43 0.04
N ALA A 10 18.03 0.58 -0.65
CA ALA A 10 19.39 0.19 -0.29
C ALA A 10 20.39 1.36 -0.32
N ALA A 11 20.18 2.33 -1.22
CA ALA A 11 21.00 3.53 -1.35
C ALA A 11 20.58 4.68 -0.41
N ALA A 12 19.42 4.57 0.26
CA ALA A 12 18.91 5.64 1.10
C ALA A 12 19.70 5.78 2.41
N PRO A 13 19.90 7.01 2.93
CA PRO A 13 20.60 7.20 4.19
C PRO A 13 19.84 6.55 5.36
N PRO A 14 20.51 6.13 6.44
CA PRO A 14 19.85 5.62 7.63
C PRO A 14 18.74 6.57 8.12
N LEU A 15 17.63 6.01 8.59
CA LEU A 15 16.60 6.80 9.26
C LEU A 15 17.09 7.13 10.67
N GLU A 16 17.06 8.41 11.03
CA GLU A 16 17.30 8.85 12.41
C GLU A 16 16.03 8.77 13.28
N ASN A 17 14.89 8.44 12.67
CA ASN A 17 13.60 8.52 13.32
C ASN A 17 13.51 7.54 14.50
N LYS A 18 13.35 8.09 15.70
CA LYS A 18 13.21 7.32 16.95
C LYS A 18 11.74 7.09 17.33
N GLU A 19 10.83 7.85 16.73
CA GLU A 19 9.41 7.81 17.07
C GLU A 19 8.65 6.87 16.16
N ARG A 20 7.79 6.04 16.77
CA ARG A 20 6.91 5.14 16.04
C ARG A 20 6.01 5.95 15.13
N THR A 21 5.98 5.59 13.85
CA THR A 21 5.27 6.34 12.81
C THR A 21 4.23 5.47 12.10
N VAL A 22 2.99 5.94 12.04
CA VAL A 22 1.87 5.28 11.35
C VAL A 22 1.54 6.05 10.09
N LEU A 23 1.52 5.38 8.94
CA LEU A 23 1.02 5.96 7.70
C LEU A 23 -0.42 5.52 7.46
N LEU A 24 -1.37 6.46 7.51
CA LEU A 24 -2.74 6.27 7.07
C LEU A 24 -2.84 6.73 5.60
N ALA A 25 -2.97 5.79 4.66
CA ALA A 25 -3.06 6.10 3.23
C ALA A 25 -4.37 5.57 2.62
N PRO A 26 -5.48 6.31 2.78
CA PRO A 26 -6.78 5.91 2.28
C PRO A 26 -6.86 6.11 0.76
N SER A 27 -7.62 5.25 0.07
CA SER A 27 -8.09 5.52 -1.28
C SER A 27 -9.16 6.61 -1.28
N TRP A 28 -9.92 6.71 -2.37
CA TRP A 28 -10.99 7.69 -2.55
C TRP A 28 -12.31 6.98 -2.84
N GLY A 29 -13.42 7.68 -2.64
CA GLY A 29 -14.76 7.17 -2.86
C GLY A 29 -15.39 6.61 -1.59
N LYS A 30 -16.68 6.24 -1.70
CA LYS A 30 -17.54 5.89 -0.56
C LYS A 30 -17.01 4.74 0.30
N SER A 31 -16.25 3.83 -0.30
CA SER A 31 -15.68 2.69 0.41
C SER A 31 -14.36 3.01 1.11
N SER A 32 -13.73 4.16 0.84
CA SER A 32 -12.45 4.52 1.45
C SER A 32 -12.53 4.66 2.97
N ILE A 33 -11.40 4.47 3.65
CA ILE A 33 -11.31 4.54 5.12
C ILE A 33 -11.85 5.88 5.65
N LEU A 34 -11.48 7.01 5.03
CA LEU A 34 -11.92 8.33 5.51
C LEU A 34 -13.42 8.54 5.33
N ASN A 35 -14.04 7.94 4.32
CA ASN A 35 -15.50 8.00 4.19
C ASN A 35 -16.21 7.10 5.21
N LYS A 36 -15.61 5.94 5.54
CA LYS A 36 -16.22 4.97 6.46
C LYS A 36 -16.06 5.35 7.94
N PHE A 37 -14.90 5.85 8.32
CA PHE A 37 -14.52 6.09 9.72
C PHE A 37 -14.32 7.57 10.05
N GLY A 38 -14.02 8.41 9.05
CA GLY A 38 -13.91 9.87 9.22
C GLY A 38 -13.05 10.30 10.40
N ASP A 39 -13.60 11.16 11.25
CA ASP A 39 -12.94 11.68 12.45
C ASP A 39 -12.49 10.59 13.42
N GLU A 40 -13.22 9.47 13.50
CA GLU A 40 -13.02 8.43 14.51
C GLU A 40 -11.63 7.81 14.39
N ILE A 41 -11.24 7.39 13.18
CA ILE A 41 -9.93 6.76 12.98
C ILE A 41 -8.78 7.74 13.25
N ILE A 42 -8.93 9.02 12.91
CA ILE A 42 -7.89 10.02 13.16
C ILE A 42 -7.75 10.27 14.67
N LYS A 43 -8.88 10.43 15.39
CA LYS A 43 -8.90 10.58 16.85
C LYS A 43 -8.21 9.40 17.53
N THR A 44 -8.61 8.18 17.18
CA THR A 44 -8.04 6.95 17.75
C THR A 44 -6.55 6.81 17.44
N LEU A 45 -6.11 7.19 16.22
CA LEU A 45 -4.69 7.17 15.87
C LEU A 45 -3.88 8.17 16.70
N LEU A 46 -4.40 9.38 16.92
CA LEU A 46 -3.73 10.38 17.74
C LEU A 46 -3.62 9.95 19.22
N GLU A 47 -4.63 9.25 19.74
CA GLU A 47 -4.62 8.69 21.10
C GLU A 47 -3.55 7.61 21.32
N THR A 48 -2.99 7.02 20.26
CA THR A 48 -1.89 6.05 20.38
C THR A 48 -0.58 6.68 20.87
N GLY A 49 -0.41 7.99 20.70
CA GLY A 49 0.83 8.71 20.95
C GLY A 49 1.91 8.54 19.88
N TYR A 50 1.59 7.90 18.74
CA TYR A 50 2.49 7.76 17.59
C TYR A 50 2.45 8.99 16.70
N HIS A 51 3.50 9.16 15.89
CA HIS A 51 3.49 10.16 14.83
C HIS A 51 2.63 9.64 13.67
N ILE A 52 1.60 10.38 13.30
CA ILE A 52 0.63 9.98 12.28
C ILE A 52 0.87 10.78 11.01
N ILE A 53 1.05 10.06 9.90
CA ILE A 53 1.07 10.65 8.56
C ILE A 53 -0.25 10.27 7.88
N ILE A 54 -1.05 11.24 7.48
CA ILE A 54 -2.22 10.99 6.65
C ILE A 54 -1.90 11.39 5.22
N ARG A 55 -1.98 10.42 4.31
CA ARG A 55 -1.72 10.59 2.87
C ARG A 55 -2.92 10.12 2.05
N PRO A 56 -3.97 10.94 1.92
CA PRO A 56 -5.12 10.60 1.09
C PRO A 56 -4.73 10.50 -0.38
N HIS A 57 -5.46 9.67 -1.11
CA HIS A 57 -5.33 9.64 -2.56
C HIS A 57 -5.55 11.04 -3.16
N PRO A 58 -4.75 11.50 -4.16
CA PRO A 58 -4.89 12.84 -4.74
C PRO A 58 -6.31 13.17 -5.21
N GLN A 59 -7.03 12.16 -5.70
CA GLN A 59 -8.43 12.27 -6.13
C GLN A 59 -9.36 12.75 -5.01
N SER A 60 -9.14 12.37 -3.74
CA SER A 60 -9.99 12.79 -2.61
C SER A 60 -10.02 14.31 -2.43
N PHE A 61 -8.90 14.99 -2.69
CA PHE A 61 -8.86 16.47 -2.64
C PHE A 61 -9.71 17.13 -3.73
N THR A 62 -10.11 16.38 -4.76
CA THR A 62 -10.95 16.89 -5.86
C THR A 62 -12.40 16.41 -5.71
N SER A 63 -12.62 15.10 -5.54
CA SER A 63 -13.97 14.53 -5.48
C SER A 63 -14.63 14.61 -4.11
N GLU A 64 -13.85 14.84 -3.04
CA GLU A 64 -14.29 14.76 -1.64
C GLU A 64 -13.82 16.00 -0.86
N ALA A 65 -13.82 17.16 -1.53
CA ALA A 65 -13.25 18.40 -1.00
C ALA A 65 -13.84 18.80 0.36
N ASP A 66 -15.15 18.65 0.56
CA ASP A 66 -15.80 18.99 1.83
C ASP A 66 -15.31 18.11 2.99
N LEU A 67 -15.19 16.79 2.75
CA LEU A 67 -14.63 15.85 3.72
C LEU A 67 -13.17 16.21 4.03
N MET A 68 -12.36 16.46 3.00
CA MET A 68 -10.96 16.81 3.18
C MET A 68 -10.79 18.13 3.95
N ASN A 69 -11.58 19.15 3.62
CA ASN A 69 -11.57 20.44 4.31
C ASN A 69 -11.98 20.29 5.77
N HIS A 70 -13.02 19.51 6.06
CA HIS A 70 -13.45 19.19 7.42
C HIS A 70 -12.33 18.53 8.22
N LEU A 71 -11.78 17.42 7.72
CA LEU A 71 -10.74 16.65 8.42
C LEU A 71 -9.47 17.46 8.64
N MET A 72 -9.02 18.24 7.65
CA MET A 72 -7.82 19.06 7.79
C MET A 72 -8.03 20.26 8.73
N THR A 73 -9.27 20.75 8.89
CA THR A 73 -9.61 21.82 9.83
C THR A 73 -9.70 21.31 11.26
N GLU A 74 -10.36 20.15 11.46
CA GLU A 74 -10.49 19.52 12.78
C GLU A 74 -9.15 18.95 13.27
N PHE A 75 -8.34 18.41 12.35
CA PHE A 75 -7.04 17.79 12.64
C PHE A 75 -5.91 18.47 11.86
N PRO A 76 -5.50 19.71 12.22
CA PRO A 76 -4.43 20.40 11.53
C PRO A 76 -3.06 19.75 11.79
N ASN A 77 -2.07 20.08 10.95
CA ASN A 77 -0.70 19.64 11.17
C ASN A 77 -0.20 20.00 12.58
N SER A 78 0.52 19.08 13.21
CA SER A 78 1.09 19.23 14.54
C SER A 78 2.36 18.38 14.67
N ASN A 79 2.98 18.36 15.85
CA ASN A 79 4.11 17.46 16.10
C ASN A 79 3.72 15.97 15.96
N SER A 80 2.46 15.64 16.19
CA SER A 80 1.94 14.26 16.14
C SER A 80 1.20 13.93 14.84
N LEU A 81 0.96 14.90 13.96
CA LEU A 81 0.16 14.73 12.75
C LEU A 81 0.72 15.49 11.55
N GLU A 82 0.91 14.79 10.44
CA GLU A 82 1.31 15.34 9.15
C GLU A 82 0.30 14.95 8.05
N TRP A 83 -0.18 15.94 7.30
CA TRP A 83 -0.88 15.74 6.04
C TRP A 83 0.12 15.72 4.88
N ASN A 84 0.37 14.54 4.33
CA ASN A 84 1.32 14.36 3.25
C ASN A 84 0.63 14.42 1.88
N ARG A 85 1.19 15.21 0.96
CA ARG A 85 0.69 15.43 -0.40
C ARG A 85 1.78 15.34 -1.47
N ASP A 86 2.91 14.73 -1.13
CA ASP A 86 4.05 14.63 -2.03
C ASP A 86 3.71 13.78 -3.25
N SER A 87 4.24 14.16 -4.42
CA SER A 87 4.04 13.37 -5.64
C SER A 87 4.67 11.98 -5.54
N ASP A 88 5.79 11.89 -4.83
CA ASP A 88 6.49 10.65 -4.53
C ASP A 88 6.07 10.12 -3.15
N ASN A 89 5.92 8.82 -3.02
CA ASN A 89 5.54 8.15 -1.76
C ASN A 89 6.74 7.50 -1.05
N PHE A 90 7.93 7.49 -1.66
CA PHE A 90 9.06 6.74 -1.17
C PHE A 90 9.44 7.08 0.27
N ASP A 91 9.59 8.35 0.61
CA ASP A 91 10.08 8.74 1.93
C ASP A 91 9.06 8.44 3.05
N VAL A 92 7.77 8.64 2.78
CA VAL A 92 6.71 8.32 3.76
C VAL A 92 6.55 6.82 3.97
N LEU A 93 6.60 6.01 2.91
CA LEU A 93 6.60 4.54 3.02
C LEU A 93 7.87 4.04 3.74
N ARG A 94 9.01 4.68 3.47
CA ARG A 94 10.28 4.29 4.09
C ARG A 94 10.29 4.57 5.59
N ARG A 95 9.78 5.73 6.03
CA ARG A 95 9.88 6.17 7.43
C ARG A 95 8.74 5.74 8.33
N SER A 96 7.62 5.25 7.79
CA SER A 96 6.55 4.67 8.61
C SER A 96 6.89 3.26 9.07
N ASP A 97 6.42 2.84 10.24
CA ASP A 97 6.59 1.48 10.75
C ASP A 97 5.46 0.56 10.31
N ILE A 98 4.27 1.11 10.10
CA ILE A 98 3.09 0.41 9.61
C ILE A 98 2.29 1.29 8.65
N LEU A 99 1.67 0.66 7.66
CA LEU A 99 0.71 1.27 6.76
C LEU A 99 -0.69 0.81 7.13
N ILE A 100 -1.61 1.75 7.27
CA ILE A 100 -3.05 1.54 7.34
C ILE A 100 -3.66 2.02 6.02
N SER A 101 -4.24 1.11 5.25
CA SER A 101 -4.80 1.40 3.93
C SER A 101 -6.07 0.59 3.69
N ASP A 102 -6.91 1.03 2.76
CA ASP A 102 -7.94 0.16 2.17
C ASP A 102 -7.33 -0.56 0.94
N PHE A 103 -8.17 -1.12 0.06
CA PHE A 103 -7.74 -1.87 -1.11
C PHE A 103 -7.02 -0.98 -2.13
N SER A 104 -5.72 -0.78 -1.92
CA SER A 104 -4.82 0.02 -2.75
C SER A 104 -3.56 -0.75 -3.08
N GLY A 105 -3.07 -0.61 -4.32
CA GLY A 105 -1.83 -1.25 -4.76
C GLY A 105 -0.61 -0.89 -3.92
N ILE A 106 -0.63 0.25 -3.22
CA ILE A 106 0.45 0.69 -2.33
C ILE A 106 0.70 -0.29 -1.17
N VAL A 107 -0.29 -1.12 -0.80
CA VAL A 107 -0.14 -2.16 0.22
C VAL A 107 0.98 -3.13 -0.16
N TYR A 108 1.05 -3.52 -1.43
CA TYR A 108 2.10 -4.44 -1.92
C TYR A 108 3.43 -3.74 -2.12
N ASP A 109 3.44 -2.49 -2.58
CA ASP A 109 4.67 -1.69 -2.61
C ASP A 109 5.26 -1.60 -1.21
N TYR A 110 4.42 -1.31 -0.21
CA TYR A 110 4.83 -1.20 1.18
C TYR A 110 5.39 -2.51 1.72
N SER A 111 4.61 -3.60 1.65
CA SER A 111 5.01 -4.87 2.23
C SER A 111 6.16 -5.53 1.49
N LEU A 112 6.18 -5.52 0.15
CA LEU A 112 7.16 -6.27 -0.62
C LEU A 112 8.48 -5.50 -0.81
N VAL A 113 8.47 -4.16 -0.90
CA VAL A 113 9.71 -3.36 -0.98
C VAL A 113 10.29 -3.10 0.40
N TYR A 114 9.48 -2.62 1.34
CA TYR A 114 9.97 -2.16 2.65
C TYR A 114 9.94 -3.26 3.72
N ARG A 115 9.34 -4.41 3.41
CA ARG A 115 9.27 -5.60 4.28
C ARG A 115 8.57 -5.31 5.61
N LYS A 116 7.48 -4.54 5.53
CA LYS A 116 6.69 -4.10 6.69
C LYS A 116 5.24 -4.60 6.61
N PRO A 117 4.64 -4.94 7.76
CA PRO A 117 3.26 -5.39 7.81
C PRO A 117 2.30 -4.22 7.56
N VAL A 118 1.04 -4.56 7.26
CA VAL A 118 -0.03 -3.57 7.07
C VAL A 118 -1.21 -3.84 7.97
N ILE A 119 -2.05 -2.82 8.14
CA ILE A 119 -3.43 -2.98 8.56
C ILE A 119 -4.30 -2.60 7.37
N TYR A 120 -5.19 -3.49 6.95
CA TYR A 120 -6.05 -3.24 5.80
C TYR A 120 -7.51 -3.10 6.24
N ALA A 121 -8.20 -2.04 5.81
CA ALA A 121 -9.61 -1.88 6.15
C ALA A 121 -10.49 -2.79 5.30
N ASP A 122 -11.54 -3.34 5.94
CA ASP A 122 -12.57 -4.06 5.22
C ASP A 122 -13.36 -3.11 4.32
N VAL A 123 -13.05 -3.20 3.03
CA VAL A 123 -13.89 -2.66 1.99
C VAL A 123 -14.43 -3.88 1.27
N GLU A 124 -15.76 -4.08 1.33
CA GLU A 124 -16.45 -5.08 0.51
C GLU A 124 -15.84 -5.03 -0.88
N PHE A 125 -15.05 -6.06 -1.21
CA PHE A 125 -14.33 -6.07 -2.47
C PHE A 125 -15.35 -6.37 -3.56
N ASP A 126 -15.65 -5.35 -4.35
CA ASP A 126 -16.45 -5.50 -5.55
C ASP A 126 -15.54 -5.97 -6.67
N ASP A 127 -15.70 -7.24 -7.07
CA ASP A 127 -14.94 -7.86 -8.15
C ASP A 127 -15.55 -7.60 -9.53
N SER A 128 -16.76 -7.04 -9.59
CA SER A 128 -17.48 -6.75 -10.83
C SER A 128 -16.75 -5.85 -11.83
N PRO A 129 -15.92 -4.86 -11.45
CA PRO A 129 -15.21 -4.04 -12.43
C PRO A 129 -13.92 -4.68 -12.98
N TYR A 130 -13.54 -5.88 -12.51
CA TYR A 130 -12.24 -6.49 -12.83
C TYR A 130 -12.28 -7.57 -13.90
N ASP A 131 -13.39 -7.72 -14.65
CA ASP A 131 -13.57 -8.73 -15.71
C ASP A 131 -13.11 -10.14 -15.30
N ALA A 132 -13.33 -10.48 -14.04
CA ALA A 132 -12.78 -11.66 -13.39
C ALA A 132 -13.80 -12.79 -13.20
N TRP A 133 -14.98 -12.65 -13.80
CA TRP A 133 -16.10 -13.60 -13.70
C TRP A 133 -15.75 -15.05 -14.08
N TRP A 134 -14.63 -15.24 -14.79
CA TRP A 134 -14.13 -16.54 -15.27
C TRP A 134 -13.06 -17.16 -14.35
N LEU A 135 -12.66 -16.49 -13.26
CA LEU A 135 -11.70 -17.01 -12.31
C LEU A 135 -12.37 -17.93 -11.29
N ASP A 136 -11.93 -19.19 -11.24
CA ASP A 136 -12.37 -20.18 -10.25
C ASP A 136 -11.61 -20.09 -8.91
N THR A 137 -10.61 -19.21 -8.82
CA THR A 137 -9.78 -19.05 -7.62
C THR A 137 -9.95 -17.65 -7.02
N PRO A 138 -9.80 -17.49 -5.69
CA PRO A 138 -9.79 -16.18 -5.08
C PRO A 138 -8.76 -15.26 -5.72
N PHE A 139 -9.10 -13.98 -5.84
CA PHE A 139 -8.16 -12.96 -6.28
C PHE A 139 -6.93 -12.97 -5.38
N TRP A 140 -5.76 -13.15 -6.00
CA TRP A 140 -4.50 -13.22 -5.28
C TRP A 140 -4.27 -12.02 -4.34
N PRO A 141 -4.57 -10.77 -4.73
CA PRO A 141 -4.45 -9.65 -3.80
C PRO A 141 -5.23 -9.88 -2.50
N ILE A 142 -6.51 -10.25 -2.59
CA ILE A 142 -7.34 -10.49 -1.41
C ILE A 142 -6.81 -11.67 -0.59
N ALA A 143 -6.46 -12.77 -1.25
CA ALA A 143 -5.97 -13.98 -0.59
C ALA A 143 -4.62 -13.78 0.12
N SER A 144 -3.83 -12.81 -0.33
CA SER A 144 -2.51 -12.49 0.25
C SER A 144 -2.58 -11.52 1.43
N LEU A 145 -3.64 -10.70 1.57
CA LEU A 145 -3.76 -9.69 2.63
C LEU A 145 -3.57 -10.24 4.05
N PRO A 146 -4.21 -11.37 4.45
CA PRO A 146 -4.03 -11.94 5.78
C PRO A 146 -2.59 -12.41 6.07
N LYS A 147 -1.79 -12.64 5.03
CA LYS A 147 -0.38 -13.06 5.16
C LYS A 147 0.54 -11.88 5.47
N ILE A 148 0.17 -10.66 5.08
CA ILE A 148 1.01 -9.46 5.23
C ILE A 148 0.47 -8.48 6.28
N GLY A 149 -0.65 -8.77 6.90
CA GLY A 149 -1.27 -7.82 7.82
C GLY A 149 -2.54 -8.31 8.48
N LYS A 150 -3.20 -7.38 9.16
CA LYS A 150 -4.45 -7.62 9.88
C LYS A 150 -5.56 -6.71 9.37
N GLN A 151 -6.77 -7.25 9.32
CA GLN A 151 -7.94 -6.48 8.93
C GLN A 151 -8.35 -5.49 10.04
N LEU A 152 -8.60 -4.23 9.68
CA LEU A 152 -9.25 -3.23 10.53
C LEU A 152 -10.77 -3.41 10.44
N THR A 153 -11.41 -3.54 11.60
CA THR A 153 -12.86 -3.63 11.75
C THR A 153 -13.32 -2.61 12.78
N LYS A 154 -14.62 -2.32 12.82
CA LYS A 154 -15.18 -1.45 13.86
C LYS A 154 -14.88 -1.97 15.27
N ASP A 155 -14.90 -3.29 15.44
CA ASP A 155 -14.70 -3.94 16.75
C ASP A 155 -13.26 -3.80 17.26
N ASN A 156 -12.26 -3.85 16.37
CA ASN A 156 -10.86 -3.74 16.77
C ASN A 156 -10.28 -2.33 16.69
N MET A 157 -11.01 -1.38 16.10
CA MET A 157 -10.56 0.02 15.98
C MET A 157 -10.32 0.66 17.35
N GLN A 158 -11.11 0.35 18.39
CA GLN A 158 -10.89 0.90 19.74
C GLN A 158 -9.55 0.45 20.37
N ASN A 159 -8.97 -0.66 19.91
CA ASN A 159 -7.69 -1.20 20.40
C ASN A 159 -6.57 -0.99 19.37
N LEU A 160 -6.65 0.07 18.55
CA LEU A 160 -5.76 0.27 17.41
C LEU A 160 -4.27 0.28 17.80
N LYS A 161 -3.92 0.79 18.98
CA LYS A 161 -2.54 0.79 19.47
C LYS A 161 -1.99 -0.63 19.60
N GLU A 162 -2.72 -1.51 20.28
CA GLU A 162 -2.33 -2.91 20.48
C GLU A 162 -2.28 -3.67 19.14
N LEU A 163 -3.24 -3.39 18.25
CA LEU A 163 -3.27 -3.93 16.91
C LEU A 163 -2.02 -3.53 16.09
N ILE A 164 -1.63 -2.25 16.13
CA ILE A 164 -0.42 -1.74 15.49
C ILE A 164 0.83 -2.43 16.05
N ASP A 165 0.96 -2.47 17.36
CA ASP A 165 2.14 -3.03 18.04
C ASP A 165 2.31 -4.51 17.71
N SER A 166 1.23 -5.29 17.82
CA SER A 166 1.24 -6.72 17.49
C SER A 166 1.58 -7.00 16.03
N CYS A 167 1.11 -6.17 15.09
CA CYS A 167 1.46 -6.31 13.68
C CYS A 167 2.96 -6.07 13.45
N ILE A 168 3.50 -4.98 13.98
CA ILE A 168 4.92 -4.60 13.82
C ILE A 168 5.87 -5.65 14.41
N GLU A 169 5.50 -6.22 15.56
CA GLU A 169 6.32 -7.16 16.31
C GLU A 169 6.20 -8.61 15.79
N SER A 170 5.19 -8.90 14.98
CA SER A 170 4.95 -10.24 14.43
C SER A 170 6.10 -10.74 13.55
N THR A 171 6.72 -11.83 13.98
CA THR A 171 7.69 -12.59 13.17
C THR A 171 6.99 -13.40 12.08
N GLU A 172 5.73 -13.77 12.28
CA GLU A 172 4.91 -14.47 11.29
C GLU A 172 4.72 -13.61 10.04
N TYR A 173 4.34 -12.33 10.21
CA TYR A 173 4.18 -11.42 9.06
C TYR A 173 5.49 -11.21 8.30
N LYS A 174 6.63 -11.13 9.00
CA LYS A 174 7.94 -11.04 8.35
C LYS A 174 8.24 -12.26 7.47
N ASN A 175 8.04 -13.46 8.00
CA ASN A 175 8.28 -14.71 7.27
C ASN A 175 7.31 -14.88 6.08
N ASN A 176 6.05 -14.49 6.27
CA ASN A 176 5.03 -14.55 5.22
C ASN A 176 5.33 -13.55 4.09
N ILE A 177 5.74 -12.33 4.42
CA ILE A 177 6.18 -11.32 3.43
C ILE A 177 7.35 -11.86 2.62
N ASP A 178 8.35 -12.45 3.28
CA ASP A 178 9.51 -13.03 2.60
C ASP A 178 9.09 -14.14 1.63
N SER A 179 8.17 -15.00 2.05
CA SER A 179 7.61 -16.05 1.19
C SER A 179 6.85 -15.49 -0.01
N LEU A 180 6.08 -14.41 0.18
CA LEU A 180 5.34 -13.76 -0.91
C LEU A 180 6.27 -13.03 -1.90
N ILE A 181 7.39 -12.47 -1.42
CA ILE A 181 8.42 -11.90 -2.29
C ILE A 181 9.00 -13.01 -3.18
N GLU A 182 9.32 -14.18 -2.62
CA GLU A 182 9.81 -15.32 -3.40
C GLU A 182 8.75 -15.93 -4.31
N GLU A 183 7.45 -15.80 -3.99
CA GLU A 183 6.34 -16.23 -4.84
C GLU A 183 6.17 -15.30 -6.05
N THR A 184 6.17 -13.98 -5.82
CA THR A 184 5.70 -13.00 -6.81
C THR A 184 6.81 -12.28 -7.56
N TRP A 185 7.96 -12.10 -6.95
CA TRP A 185 9.05 -11.30 -7.52
C TRP A 185 10.12 -12.19 -8.13
N GLN A 186 9.75 -12.85 -9.22
CA GLN A 186 10.64 -13.71 -10.00
C GLN A 186 11.64 -12.89 -10.80
N TYR A 187 12.85 -13.44 -11.00
CA TYR A 187 13.91 -12.84 -11.83
C TYR A 187 14.31 -11.40 -11.40
N LYS A 188 14.54 -11.22 -10.09
CA LYS A 188 14.94 -9.94 -9.50
C LYS A 188 16.15 -9.35 -10.24
N GLY A 189 16.04 -8.07 -10.62
CA GLY A 189 17.06 -7.34 -11.37
C GLY A 189 17.02 -7.54 -12.89
N GLU A 190 16.25 -8.52 -13.40
CA GLU A 190 16.23 -8.85 -14.82
C GLU A 190 14.94 -8.42 -15.53
N GLY A 191 13.93 -7.94 -14.80
CA GLY A 191 12.59 -7.68 -15.35
C GLY A 191 12.60 -6.77 -16.58
N ALA A 192 13.35 -5.65 -16.53
CA ALA A 192 13.44 -4.72 -17.65
C ALA A 192 14.07 -5.35 -18.91
N VAL A 193 15.18 -6.08 -18.74
CA VAL A 193 15.88 -6.74 -19.85
C VAL A 193 15.00 -7.83 -20.46
N ARG A 194 14.40 -8.68 -19.62
CA ARG A 194 13.51 -9.77 -20.08
C ARG A 194 12.29 -9.25 -20.83
N THR A 195 11.67 -8.16 -20.36
CA THR A 195 10.56 -7.53 -21.06
C THR A 195 11.01 -6.95 -22.41
N ALA A 196 12.14 -6.24 -22.45
CA ALA A 196 12.65 -5.68 -23.70
C ALA A 196 12.98 -6.78 -24.73
N ASP A 197 13.70 -7.82 -24.31
CA ASP A 197 14.05 -8.96 -25.15
C ASP A 197 12.79 -9.65 -25.70
N TYR A 198 11.77 -9.86 -24.85
CA TYR A 198 10.51 -10.47 -25.29
C TYR A 198 9.82 -9.63 -26.37
N ILE A 199 9.70 -8.31 -26.15
CA ILE A 199 9.04 -7.41 -27.10
C ILE A 199 9.79 -7.38 -28.44
N VAL A 200 11.12 -7.24 -28.41
CA VAL A 200 11.96 -7.21 -29.62
C VAL A 200 11.87 -8.53 -30.37
N ASN A 201 12.01 -9.66 -29.67
CA ASN A 201 11.91 -10.99 -30.29
C ASN A 201 10.53 -11.21 -30.91
N LYS A 202 9.46 -10.81 -30.21
CA LYS A 202 8.10 -10.97 -30.71
C LYS A 202 7.83 -10.10 -31.94
N TYR A 203 8.35 -8.86 -31.94
CA TYR A 203 8.27 -7.98 -33.09
C TYR A 203 8.97 -8.58 -34.33
N ASN A 204 10.18 -9.10 -34.15
CA ASN A 204 10.94 -9.75 -35.22
C ASN A 204 10.21 -10.99 -35.76
N GLU A 205 9.66 -11.83 -34.87
CA GLU A 205 8.87 -13.01 -35.26
C GLU A 205 7.67 -12.64 -36.15
N LEU A 206 6.92 -11.60 -35.76
CA LEU A 206 5.72 -11.18 -36.48
C LEU A 206 6.06 -10.50 -37.81
N THR A 207 7.14 -9.72 -37.87
CA THR A 207 7.54 -9.00 -39.10
C THR A 207 8.19 -9.92 -40.13
N GLU A 208 9.00 -10.88 -39.71
CA GLU A 208 9.56 -11.90 -40.62
C GLU A 208 8.47 -12.82 -41.18
N LYS A 209 7.48 -13.22 -40.37
CA LYS A 209 6.30 -13.97 -40.85
C LYS A 209 5.49 -13.18 -41.89
N ASN A 210 5.35 -11.87 -41.72
CA ASN A 210 4.64 -11.03 -42.68
C ASN A 210 5.41 -10.88 -43.99
N LYS A 211 6.75 -10.82 -43.97
CA LYS A 211 7.58 -10.81 -45.18
C LYS A 211 7.54 -12.14 -45.92
N ALA A 212 7.46 -13.26 -45.20
CA ALA A 212 7.41 -14.60 -45.80
C ALA A 212 6.04 -14.93 -46.44
N ASN A 213 4.99 -14.17 -46.12
CA ASN A 213 3.62 -14.33 -46.64
C ASN A 213 3.28 -13.33 -47.77
N LEU A 214 4.25 -12.54 -48.24
CA LEU A 214 4.18 -11.62 -49.38
C LEU A 214 4.98 -12.17 -50.56
#